data_AF-A0A166UU18-F1
#
_entry.id   AF-A0A166UU18-F1
#
_cell.length_a   1.000
_cell.length_b   1.000
_cell.length_c   1.000
_cell.angle_alpha   90.00
_cell.angle_beta   90.00
_cell.angle_gamma   90.00
#
_symmetry.space_group_name_H-M   'P 1'
#
loop_
_entity.id
_entity.type
_entity.pdbx_description
1 polymer ?
#
loop_
_entity_poly.entity_id
_entity_poly.type
_entity_poly.pdbx_seq_one_letter_code
_entity_poly.pdbx_strand_id
1 'polypeptide(L)'
;MYVLHEGPGEWDGTIINRDNPQRRDVVQIQKNGHLVMQFDAADNPGVWPFHCHIAWHVSAGFLTQFLTMPDDVADMQGKIPQVVAETCRQWGEWTNTNIPAQIDSGL
;
A
#
# COMPACT_ATOMS: atom_id res chain seq x y z
N MET A 1 9.92 4.40 3.26
CA MET A 1 10.58 3.24 2.62
C MET A 1 12.03 3.59 2.32
N TYR A 2 12.96 2.65 2.55
CA TYR A 2 14.38 2.72 2.22
C TYR A 2 14.64 2.01 0.89
N VAL A 3 15.36 2.64 -0.03
CA VAL A 3 15.71 2.06 -1.34
C VAL A 3 17.08 1.38 -1.25
N LEU A 4 17.06 0.05 -1.14
CA LEU A 4 18.24 -0.76 -0.87
C LEU A 4 19.00 -1.16 -2.14
N HIS A 5 18.27 -1.35 -3.24
CA HIS A 5 18.82 -1.65 -4.56
C HIS A 5 17.75 -1.37 -5.64
N GLU A 6 18.19 -0.88 -6.79
CA GLU A 6 17.36 -0.79 -7.99
C GLU A 6 18.25 -0.99 -9.22
N GLY A 7 17.71 -1.60 -10.27
CA GLY A 7 18.49 -1.87 -11.47
C GLY A 7 17.71 -2.60 -12.55
N PRO A 8 18.30 -2.77 -13.74
CA PRO A 8 17.72 -3.56 -14.81
C PRO A 8 17.76 -5.06 -14.47
N GLY A 9 16.85 -5.82 -15.09
CA GLY A 9 16.78 -7.27 -14.93
C GLY A 9 16.28 -7.73 -13.57
N GLU A 10 16.35 -9.04 -13.37
CA GLU A 10 15.99 -9.69 -12.10
C GLU A 10 16.99 -9.33 -11.02
N TRP A 11 16.50 -9.25 -9.78
CA TRP A 11 17.34 -9.03 -8.62
C TRP A 11 18.20 -10.27 -8.34
N ASP A 12 19.50 -10.08 -8.16
CA ASP A 12 20.49 -11.14 -7.92
C ASP A 12 20.70 -11.49 -6.43
N GLY A 13 19.90 -10.92 -5.53
CA GLY A 13 20.03 -11.11 -4.08
C GLY A 13 20.96 -10.10 -3.38
N THR A 14 21.61 -9.20 -4.11
CA THR A 14 22.54 -8.23 -3.53
C THR A 14 21.86 -6.98 -2.97
N ILE A 15 22.43 -6.42 -1.91
CA ILE A 15 22.03 -5.12 -1.37
C ILE A 15 23.23 -4.18 -1.51
N ILE A 16 23.08 -3.14 -2.32
CA ILE A 16 24.17 -2.19 -2.61
C ILE A 16 24.13 -0.96 -1.70
N ASN A 17 22.94 -0.55 -1.23
CA ASN A 17 22.77 0.60 -0.34
C ASN A 17 22.40 0.13 1.08
N ARG A 18 23.40 -0.28 1.86
CA ARG A 18 23.22 -0.76 3.24
C ARG A 18 23.25 0.36 4.28
N ASP A 19 24.04 1.40 4.04
CA ASP A 19 24.35 2.42 5.02
C ASP A 19 23.70 3.76 4.64
N ASN A 20 22.66 4.15 5.38
CA ASN A 20 21.86 5.36 5.14
C ASN A 20 21.35 5.49 3.67
N PRO A 21 20.60 4.49 3.16
CA PRO A 21 20.01 4.55 1.83
C PRO A 21 19.01 5.70 1.70
N GLN A 22 18.65 6.05 0.46
CA GLN A 22 17.58 7.01 0.20
C GLN A 22 16.28 6.56 0.90
N ARG A 23 15.67 7.48 1.65
CA ARG A 23 14.37 7.26 2.30
C ARG A 23 13.30 8.15 1.66
N ARG A 24 12.26 7.54 1.10
CA ARG A 24 11.14 8.21 0.41
C ARG A 24 9.86 7.35 0.43
N ASP A 25 8.78 7.86 -0.17
CA ASP A 25 7.48 7.19 -0.29
C ASP A 25 7.18 6.70 -1.71
N VAL A 26 7.62 7.42 -2.75
CA VAL A 26 7.42 7.07 -4.16
C VAL A 26 8.76 6.94 -4.87
N VAL A 27 8.99 5.84 -5.60
CA VAL A 27 10.18 5.62 -6.44
C VAL A 27 9.76 5.13 -7.83
N GLN A 28 10.56 5.44 -8.85
CA GLN A 28 10.34 4.96 -10.21
C GLN A 28 10.87 3.53 -10.33
N ILE A 29 10.02 2.56 -10.67
CA ILE A 29 10.50 1.23 -11.08
C ILE A 29 10.95 1.29 -12.54
N GLN A 30 12.17 0.79 -12.80
CA GLN A 30 12.70 0.73 -14.16
C GLN A 30 11.96 -0.32 -14.98
N LYS A 31 11.80 -0.06 -16.29
CA LYS A 31 11.23 -1.04 -17.22
C LYS A 31 12.07 -2.32 -17.19
N ASN A 32 11.42 -3.46 -16.99
CA ASN A 32 12.06 -4.78 -16.89
C ASN A 32 13.20 -4.81 -15.84
N GLY A 33 13.06 -4.02 -14.78
CA GLY A 33 14.01 -3.97 -13.67
C GLY A 33 13.40 -4.45 -12.36
N HIS A 34 14.11 -4.17 -11.27
CA HIS A 34 13.69 -4.50 -9.92
C HIS A 34 13.84 -3.32 -8.97
N LEU A 35 13.15 -3.41 -7.84
CA LEU A 35 13.28 -2.55 -6.68
C LEU A 35 13.41 -3.44 -5.45
N VAL A 36 14.45 -3.23 -4.65
CA VAL A 36 14.59 -3.82 -3.33
C VAL A 36 14.40 -2.72 -2.31
N MET A 37 13.43 -2.93 -1.43
CA MET A 37 13.01 -1.93 -0.47
C MET A 37 12.87 -2.52 0.93
N GLN A 38 13.10 -1.68 1.93
CA GLN A 38 12.80 -1.97 3.33
C GLN A 38 11.86 -0.90 3.87
N PHE A 39 11.02 -1.25 4.82
CA PHE A 39 10.24 -0.29 5.60
C PHE A 39 10.04 -0.83 7.02
N ASP A 40 9.85 0.10 7.96
CA ASP A 40 9.79 -0.20 9.39
C ASP A 40 8.38 -0.71 9.76
N ALA A 41 8.07 -1.94 9.33
CA ALA A 41 6.74 -2.54 9.45
C ALA A 41 6.30 -2.80 10.90
N ALA A 42 7.26 -3.09 11.79
CA ALA A 42 6.98 -3.44 13.18
C ALA A 42 6.54 -2.22 14.03
N ASP A 43 6.91 -1.01 13.63
CA ASP A 43 6.67 0.21 14.41
C ASP A 43 5.41 0.96 13.99
N ASN A 44 4.68 0.45 12.98
CA ASN A 44 3.51 1.12 12.41
C ASN A 44 2.41 0.13 12.00
N PRO A 45 1.64 -0.43 12.97
CA PRO A 45 0.54 -1.34 12.70
C PRO A 45 -0.50 -0.71 11.77
N GLY A 46 -0.98 -1.48 10.79
CA GLY A 46 -1.98 -1.00 9.84
C GLY A 46 -2.06 -1.81 8.56
N VAL A 47 -2.99 -1.38 7.70
CA VAL A 47 -3.15 -1.88 6.32
C VAL A 47 -2.63 -0.81 5.36
N TRP A 48 -1.49 -1.07 4.73
CA TRP A 48 -0.75 -0.07 3.95
C TRP A 48 -0.77 -0.41 2.45
N PRO A 49 -1.45 0.38 1.60
CA PRO A 49 -1.41 0.17 0.17
C PRO A 49 -0.03 0.49 -0.41
N PHE A 50 0.41 -0.35 -1.35
CA PHE A 50 1.62 -0.16 -2.14
C PHE A 50 1.30 -0.45 -3.60
N HIS A 51 1.36 0.56 -4.45
CA HIS A 51 0.81 0.48 -5.80
C HIS A 51 1.59 1.33 -6.80
N CYS A 52 1.34 1.08 -8.09
CA CYS A 52 1.79 1.99 -9.14
C CYS A 52 0.98 3.29 -9.08
N HIS A 53 1.63 4.44 -9.03
CA HIS A 53 0.94 5.73 -8.92
C HIS A 53 0.41 6.26 -10.28
N ILE A 54 0.54 5.50 -11.36
CA ILE A 54 -0.14 5.77 -12.63
C ILE A 54 -1.60 5.35 -12.47
N ALA A 55 -2.53 6.29 -12.57
CA ALA A 55 -3.96 6.07 -12.33
C ALA A 55 -4.50 4.84 -13.07
N TRP A 56 -4.17 4.70 -14.35
CA TRP A 56 -4.63 3.58 -15.18
C TRP A 56 -4.03 2.22 -14.77
N HIS A 57 -2.84 2.22 -14.17
CA HIS A 57 -2.21 0.98 -13.68
C HIS A 57 -2.81 0.51 -12.35
N VAL A 58 -3.06 1.43 -11.40
CA VAL A 58 -3.73 1.06 -10.14
C VAL A 58 -5.19 0.71 -10.36
N SER A 59 -5.89 1.42 -11.27
CA SER A 59 -7.23 1.07 -11.76
C SER A 59 -7.25 -0.35 -12.34
N ALA A 60 -6.24 -0.72 -13.14
CA ALA A 60 -6.08 -2.08 -13.68
C ALA A 60 -5.61 -3.13 -12.65
N GLY A 61 -5.36 -2.75 -11.40
CA GLY A 61 -5.03 -3.68 -10.30
C GLY A 61 -3.55 -3.78 -9.94
N PHE A 62 -2.68 -2.88 -10.41
CA PHE A 62 -1.26 -2.86 -10.01
C PHE A 62 -1.10 -2.30 -8.58
N LEU A 63 -1.56 -3.08 -7.60
CA LEU A 63 -1.55 -2.77 -6.19
C LEU A 63 -1.28 -4.03 -5.35
N THR A 64 -0.75 -3.82 -4.16
CA THR A 64 -0.76 -4.77 -3.05
C THR A 64 -1.03 -4.00 -1.76
N GLN A 65 -1.31 -4.71 -0.67
CA GLN A 65 -1.47 -4.12 0.65
C GLN A 65 -0.66 -4.91 1.67
N PHE A 66 0.08 -4.22 2.51
CA PHE A 66 0.77 -4.82 3.65
C PHE A 66 -0.10 -4.71 4.89
N LEU A 67 -0.58 -5.85 5.40
CA LEU A 67 -1.10 -5.93 6.76
C LEU A 67 0.08 -6.12 7.71
N THR A 68 0.33 -5.10 8.53
CA THR A 68 1.43 -5.06 9.50
C THR A 68 0.87 -5.14 10.91
N MET A 69 1.50 -5.96 11.76
CA MET A 69 1.11 -6.16 13.17
C MET A 69 -0.40 -6.41 13.33
N PRO A 70 -0.95 -7.54 12.80
CA PRO A 70 -2.39 -7.77 12.73
C PRO A 70 -3.08 -7.81 14.10
N ASP A 71 -2.42 -8.31 15.14
CA ASP A 71 -2.95 -8.33 16.50
C ASP A 71 -3.10 -6.91 17.05
N ASP A 72 -2.09 -6.06 16.87
CA ASP A 72 -2.15 -4.64 17.26
C ASP A 72 -3.25 -3.90 16.49
N VAL A 73 -3.43 -4.20 15.20
CA VAL A 73 -4.53 -3.63 14.38
C VAL A 73 -5.89 -4.05 14.92
N ALA A 74 -6.05 -5.30 15.35
CA ALA A 74 -7.29 -5.76 15.98
C ALA A 74 -7.55 -5.03 17.31
N ASP A 75 -6.52 -4.84 18.13
CA ASP A 75 -6.60 -4.11 19.40
C ASP A 75 -6.87 -2.60 19.23
N MET A 76 -6.64 -2.04 18.04
CA MET A 76 -6.98 -0.66 17.72
C MET A 76 -8.48 -0.43 17.53
N GLN A 77 -9.32 -1.47 17.41
CA GLN A 77 -10.74 -1.31 17.11
C GLN A 77 -11.47 -0.36 18.09
N GLY A 78 -11.12 -0.40 19.38
CA GLY A 78 -11.69 0.50 20.40
C GLY A 78 -11.17 1.94 20.33
N LYS A 79 -10.10 2.20 19.57
CA LYS A 79 -9.44 3.49 19.39
C LYS A 79 -9.79 4.16 18.07
N ILE A 80 -10.31 3.41 17.09
CA ILE A 80 -10.73 3.96 15.80
C ILE A 80 -11.91 4.93 16.03
N PRO A 81 -11.84 6.17 15.51
CA PRO A 81 -12.93 7.12 15.62
C PRO A 81 -14.25 6.57 15.07
N GLN A 82 -15.34 6.77 15.82
CA GLN A 82 -16.68 6.27 15.44
C GLN A 82 -17.16 6.74 14.06
N VAL A 83 -16.66 7.89 13.59
CA VAL A 83 -16.96 8.41 12.26
C VAL A 83 -16.59 7.43 11.15
N VAL A 84 -15.54 6.60 11.31
CA VAL A 84 -15.16 5.61 10.30
C VAL A 84 -16.27 4.56 10.12
N ALA A 85 -16.78 4.01 11.23
CA ALA A 85 -17.90 3.07 11.21
C ALA A 85 -19.20 3.73 10.72
N GLU A 86 -19.40 5.01 11.04
CA GLU A 86 -20.55 5.78 10.54
C GLU A 86 -20.50 5.99 9.04
N THR A 87 -19.35 6.38 8.48
CA THR A 87 -19.16 6.52 7.03
C THR A 87 -19.44 5.20 6.31
N CYS A 88 -18.98 4.06 6.84
CA CYS A 88 -19.31 2.76 6.27
C CYS A 88 -20.82 2.47 6.26
N ARG A 89 -21.53 2.80 7.35
CA ARG A 89 -22.99 2.64 7.42
C ARG A 89 -23.71 3.52 6.39
N GLN A 90 -23.36 4.81 6.34
CA GLN A 90 -23.95 5.77 5.41
C GLN A 90 -23.68 5.37 3.94
N TRP A 91 -22.46 4.92 3.64
CA TRP A 91 -22.12 4.41 2.31
C TRP A 91 -22.94 3.16 1.96
N GLY A 92 -23.10 2.22 2.89
CA GLY A 92 -23.94 1.04 2.72
C GLY A 92 -25.41 1.40 2.47
N GLU A 93 -25.97 2.34 3.24
CA GLU A 93 -27.35 2.83 3.05
C GLU A 93 -27.55 3.48 1.68
N TRP A 94 -26.61 4.31 1.24
CA TRP A 94 -26.70 4.96 -0.07
C TRP A 94 -26.55 3.95 -1.22
N THR A 95 -25.58 3.03 -1.13
CA THR A 95 -25.33 2.02 -2.17
C THR A 95 -26.43 0.96 -2.29
N ASN A 96 -27.30 0.80 -1.27
CA ASN A 96 -28.49 -0.04 -1.38
C ASN A 96 -29.49 0.42 -2.44
N THR A 97 -29.48 1.71 -2.80
CA THR A 97 -30.38 2.29 -3.82
C THR A 97 -29.63 2.95 -4.97
N ASN A 98 -28.34 3.26 -4.80
CA ASN A 98 -27.49 3.89 -5.80
C ASN A 98 -26.26 3.01 -6.04
N ILE A 99 -26.35 2.06 -6.97
CA ILE A 99 -25.26 1.14 -7.26
C ILE A 99 -24.24 1.84 -8.17
N PRO A 100 -23.01 2.15 -7.71
CA PRO A 100 -21.99 2.70 -8.58
C PRO A 100 -21.57 1.65 -9.61
N ALA A 101 -21.35 2.09 -10.84
CA ALA A 101 -20.64 1.28 -11.81
C ALA A 101 -19.13 1.28 -11.46
N GLN A 102 -18.73 0.49 -10.47
CA GLN A 102 -17.32 0.24 -10.17
C GLN A 102 -16.75 -0.67 -11.26
N ILE A 103 -16.01 -0.07 -12.20
CA ILE A 103 -15.50 -0.74 -13.42
C ILE A 103 -14.02 -1.14 -13.31
N ASP A 104 -13.39 -0.88 -12.17
CA ASP A 104 -11.96 -1.06 -11.93
C ASP A 104 -11.65 -1.48 -10.48
N SER A 105 -10.40 -1.37 -10.06
CA SER A 105 -9.93 -1.80 -8.74
C SER A 105 -10.62 -1.11 -7.55
N GLY A 106 -11.23 0.07 -7.75
CA GLY A 106 -11.79 0.88 -6.67
C GLY A 106 -10.76 1.71 -5.89
N LEU A 107 -9.52 1.81 -6.38
CA LEU A 107 -8.46 2.69 -5.87
C LEU A 107 -8.10 3.78 -6.88
#